data_AF-A0A956IYT3-F1
#
_entry.id   AF-A0A956IYT3-F1
#
_cell.length_a   1.000
_cell.length_b   1.000
_cell.length_c   1.000
_cell.angle_alpha   90.00
_cell.angle_beta   90.00
_cell.angle_gamma   90.00
#
_symmetry.space_group_name_H-M   'P 1'
#
loop_
_entity.id
_entity.type
_entity.pdbx_description
1 polymer ?
#
loop_
_entity_poly.entity_id
_entity_poly.type
_entity_poly.pdbx_seq_one_letter_code
_entity_poly.pdbx_strand_id
1 'polypeptide(L)'
;MDIDFSRINLQYLIEARELARVDPERAAVLLGTGDAYTRLLAEIPAESIAQLSSVRVPLVVPRQADWWWKRLLSALSEEAPSELGPILEHVELIARR
;
A
#
# COMPACT_ATOMS: atom_id res chain seq x y z
N MET A 1 -23.30 -7.21 4.89
CA MET A 1 -22.00 -7.70 4.38
C MET A 1 -20.98 -7.32 5.44
N ASP A 2 -20.41 -8.28 6.17
CA ASP A 2 -19.37 -7.99 7.17
C ASP A 2 -18.01 -8.01 6.45
N ILE A 3 -17.74 -6.95 5.69
CA ILE A 3 -16.43 -6.77 5.04
C ILE A 3 -15.46 -6.33 6.12
N ASP A 4 -14.38 -7.07 6.30
CA ASP A 4 -13.41 -6.84 7.35
C ASP A 4 -12.02 -6.54 6.78
N PHE A 5 -11.57 -5.28 6.94
CA PHE A 5 -10.24 -4.83 6.53
C PHE A 5 -9.19 -4.95 7.65
N SER A 6 -9.53 -5.44 8.85
CA SER A 6 -8.61 -5.49 9.99
C SER A 6 -7.28 -6.18 9.67
N ARG A 7 -7.33 -7.34 9.01
CA ARG A 7 -6.14 -8.10 8.64
C ARG A 7 -5.25 -7.34 7.66
N ILE A 8 -5.84 -6.75 6.62
CA ILE A 8 -5.07 -6.04 5.59
C ILE A 8 -4.52 -4.71 6.12
N ASN A 9 -5.27 -4.02 6.97
CA ASN A 9 -4.80 -2.83 7.68
C ASN A 9 -3.56 -3.15 8.53
N LEU A 10 -3.62 -4.21 9.34
CA LEU A 10 -2.53 -4.62 10.21
C LEU A 10 -1.29 -5.02 9.40
N GLN A 11 -1.47 -5.88 8.39
CA GLN A 11 -0.36 -6.34 7.55
C GLN A 11 0.31 -5.17 6.81
N TYR A 12 -0.49 -4.26 6.23
CA TYR A 12 0.05 -3.10 5.55
C TYR A 12 0.89 -2.22 6.47
N LEU A 13 0.40 -1.92 7.68
CA LEU A 13 1.10 -1.04 8.62
C LEU A 13 2.38 -1.67 9.19
N ILE A 14 2.40 -2.99 9.38
CA ILE A 14 3.62 -3.72 9.77
C ILE A 14 4.68 -3.59 8.67
N GLU A 15 4.33 -3.87 7.41
CA GLU A 15 5.27 -3.78 6.29
C GLU A 15 5.72 -2.33 6.02
N ALA A 16 4.80 -1.37 6.10
CA ALA A 16 5.10 0.05 5.96
C ALA A 16 6.08 0.54 7.04
N ARG A 17 5.94 0.03 8.27
CA ARG A 17 6.89 0.28 9.36
C ARG A 17 8.25 -0.34 9.08
N GLU A 18 8.33 -1.61 8.69
CA GLU A 18 9.63 -2.24 8.43
C GLU A 18 10.35 -1.54 7.27
N LEU A 19 9.62 -1.14 6.23
CA LEU A 19 10.15 -0.32 5.14
C LEU A 19 10.70 1.01 5.67
N ALA A 20 9.95 1.71 6.52
CA ALA A 20 10.38 2.97 7.12
C ALA A 20 11.61 2.83 8.03
N ARG A 21 11.80 1.67 8.69
CA ARG A 21 12.98 1.39 9.52
C ARG A 21 14.23 1.11 8.70
N VAL A 22 14.07 0.44 7.56
CA VAL A 22 15.18 0.09 6.67
C VAL A 22 15.61 1.30 5.84
N ASP A 23 14.65 2.03 5.27
CA ASP A 23 14.90 3.14 4.36
C ASP A 23 13.77 4.19 4.47
N PRO A 24 13.90 5.18 5.39
CA PRO A 24 12.87 6.19 5.62
C PRO A 24 12.57 7.07 4.40
N GLU A 25 13.56 7.38 3.57
CA GLU A 25 13.39 8.23 2.39
C GLU A 25 12.59 7.49 1.32
N ARG A 26 12.97 6.24 1.04
CA ARG A 26 12.23 5.38 0.11
C ARG A 26 10.83 5.08 0.62
N ALA A 27 10.66 4.86 1.91
CA ALA A 27 9.36 4.67 2.53
C ALA A 27 8.45 5.90 2.32
N ALA A 28 8.95 7.13 2.48
CA ALA A 28 8.18 8.34 2.21
C ALA A 28 7.69 8.38 0.75
N VAL A 29 8.58 8.07 -0.20
CA VAL A 29 8.25 8.01 -1.63
C VAL A 29 7.25 6.89 -1.95
N LEU A 30 7.41 5.70 -1.39
CA LEU A 30 6.58 4.52 -1.67
C LEU A 30 5.21 4.53 -0.96
N LEU A 31 5.12 5.16 0.20
CA LEU A 31 3.87 5.34 0.93
C LEU A 31 3.12 6.61 0.52
N GLY A 32 3.78 7.53 -0.19
CA GLY A 32 3.18 8.82 -0.58
C GLY A 32 2.98 9.74 0.62
N THR A 33 3.86 9.63 1.61
CA THR A 33 3.81 10.36 2.88
C THR A 33 5.04 11.25 3.02
N GLY A 34 5.01 12.22 3.94
CA GLY A 34 6.17 13.06 4.23
C GLY A 34 7.13 12.43 5.24
N ASP A 35 8.40 12.84 5.23
CA ASP A 35 9.47 12.33 6.10
C ASP A 35 9.10 12.27 7.59
N ALA A 36 8.36 13.27 8.09
CA ALA A 36 7.94 13.33 9.48
C ALA A 36 7.01 12.17 9.85
N TYR A 37 6.08 11.79 8.97
CA TYR A 37 5.20 10.66 9.18
C TYR A 37 5.99 9.35 9.15
N THR A 38 6.90 9.22 8.21
CA THR A 38 7.69 8.00 8.01
C THR A 38 8.65 7.73 9.17
N ARG A 39 9.26 8.78 9.73
CA ARG A 39 10.07 8.66 10.95
C ARG A 39 9.24 8.20 12.15
N LEU A 40 8.06 8.79 12.35
CA LEU A 40 7.15 8.35 13.41
C LEU A 40 6.75 6.88 13.22
N LEU A 41 6.43 6.49 11.99
CA LEU A 41 6.05 5.12 11.67
C LEU A 41 7.18 4.11 12.00
N ALA A 42 8.44 4.47 11.73
CA ALA A 42 9.60 3.64 12.05
C ALA A 42 9.81 3.40 13.56
N GLU A 43 9.43 4.38 14.39
CA GLU A 43 9.62 4.36 15.83
C GLU A 43 8.49 3.66 16.61
N ILE A 44 7.28 3.58 16.04
CA ILE A 44 6.12 2.96 16.70
C ILE A 44 6.44 1.48 17.04
N PRO A 45 6.18 0.99 18.26
CA PRO A 45 6.31 -0.42 18.58
C PRO A 45 5.29 -1.28 17.81
N ALA A 46 5.67 -2.49 17.39
CA ALA A 46 4.76 -3.41 16.68
C ALA A 46 3.49 -3.74 17.50
N GLU A 47 3.63 -3.83 18.83
CA GLU A 47 2.52 -4.03 19.77
C GLU A 47 1.51 -2.88 19.75
N SER A 48 1.97 -1.65 19.51
CA SER A 48 1.09 -0.49 19.36
C SER A 48 0.30 -0.55 18.06
N ILE A 49 0.89 -1.06 16.97
CA ILE A 49 0.19 -1.28 15.70
C ILE A 49 -0.88 -2.37 15.83
N ALA A 50 -0.64 -3.41 16.65
CA ALA A 50 -1.58 -4.51 16.85
C ALA A 50 -2.94 -4.07 17.40
N GLN A 51 -3.03 -2.90 18.05
CA GLN A 51 -4.31 -2.32 18.51
C GLN A 51 -5.28 -2.02 17.35
N LEU A 52 -4.74 -1.83 16.13
CA LEU A 52 -5.52 -1.58 14.92
C LEU A 52 -6.18 -2.84 14.35
N SER A 53 -5.92 -4.03 14.92
CA SER A 53 -6.57 -5.29 14.55
C SER A 53 -8.10 -5.31 14.74
N SER A 54 -8.65 -4.33 15.44
CA SER A 54 -10.10 -4.15 15.60
C SER A 54 -10.73 -3.23 14.55
N VAL A 55 -9.91 -2.53 13.75
CA VAL A 55 -10.40 -1.55 12.77
C VAL A 55 -10.82 -2.27 11.50
N ARG A 56 -12.14 -2.41 11.31
CA ARG A 56 -12.73 -3.13 10.17
C ARG A 56 -12.87 -2.29 8.91
N VAL A 57 -12.80 -0.97 9.01
CA VAL A 57 -12.87 -0.07 7.84
C VAL A 57 -11.52 0.03 7.14
N PRO A 58 -11.45 0.27 5.83
CA PRO A 58 -10.19 0.48 5.14
C PRO A 58 -9.45 1.70 5.70
N LEU A 59 -8.19 1.52 6.14
CA LEU A 59 -7.32 2.63 6.53
C LEU A 59 -6.40 3.08 5.40
N VAL A 60 -6.24 2.22 4.39
CA VAL A 60 -5.34 2.44 3.25
C VAL A 60 -6.17 2.72 2.02
N VAL A 61 -5.83 3.78 1.31
CA VAL A 61 -6.45 4.14 0.04
C VAL A 61 -5.57 3.70 -1.12
N PRO A 62 -6.15 3.37 -2.27
CA PRO A 62 -5.39 3.08 -3.47
C PRO A 62 -4.50 4.28 -3.86
N ARG A 63 -3.20 4.04 -4.06
CA ARG A 63 -2.22 5.09 -4.39
C ARG A 63 -2.42 5.68 -5.80
N GLN A 64 -2.76 4.83 -6.76
CA GLN A 64 -2.86 5.22 -8.16
C GLN A 64 -4.21 5.90 -8.43
N ALA A 65 -4.23 6.79 -9.42
CA ALA A 65 -5.46 7.46 -9.85
C ALA A 65 -6.48 6.47 -10.45
N ASP A 66 -7.75 6.86 -10.45
CA ASP A 66 -8.87 6.02 -10.91
C ASP A 66 -8.67 5.41 -12.30
N TRP A 67 -8.07 6.17 -13.24
CA TRP A 67 -7.81 5.68 -14.59
C TRP A 67 -6.85 4.49 -14.62
N TRP A 68 -5.89 4.44 -13.69
CA TRP A 68 -4.92 3.35 -13.59
C TRP A 68 -5.61 2.08 -13.08
N TRP A 69 -6.44 2.22 -12.04
CA TRP A 69 -7.23 1.10 -11.52
C TRP A 69 -8.23 0.58 -12.54
N LYS A 70 -8.90 1.46 -13.28
CA LYS A 70 -9.80 1.05 -14.37
C LYS A 70 -9.07 0.19 -15.40
N ARG A 71 -7.86 0.59 -15.81
CA ARG A 71 -7.04 -0.19 -16.76
C ARG A 71 -6.68 -1.56 -16.19
N LEU A 72 -6.24 -1.63 -14.93
CA LEU A 72 -5.91 -2.92 -14.29
C LEU A 72 -7.14 -3.83 -14.19
N LEU A 73 -8.27 -3.30 -13.74
CA LEU A 73 -9.49 -4.10 -13.57
C LEU A 73 -10.03 -4.61 -14.91
N SER A 74 -10.00 -3.80 -15.98
CA SER A 74 -10.36 -4.26 -17.33
C SER A 74 -9.37 -5.30 -17.89
N ALA A 75 -8.08 -5.19 -17.55
CA ALA A 75 -7.10 -6.21 -17.93
C ALA A 75 -7.37 -7.55 -17.23
N LEU A 76 -7.79 -7.51 -15.96
CA LEU A 76 -8.12 -8.70 -15.16
C LEU A 76 -9.48 -9.30 -15.52
N SER A 77 -10.43 -8.52 -16.04
CA SER A 77 -11.77 -8.99 -16.45
C SER A 77 -11.84 -9.55 -17.87
N GLU A 78 -10.69 -9.82 -18.51
CA GLU A 78 -10.56 -10.29 -19.90
C GLU A 78 -11.05 -9.30 -20.98
N GLU A 79 -11.43 -8.07 -20.62
CA GLU A 79 -11.77 -7.02 -21.58
C GLU A 79 -10.54 -6.54 -22.36
N ALA A 80 -9.36 -6.54 -21.72
CA ALA A 80 -8.09 -6.12 -22.31
C ALA A 80 -6.88 -6.87 -21.71
N PRO A 81 -6.80 -8.21 -21.82
CA PRO A 81 -5.78 -9.00 -21.12
C PRO A 81 -4.33 -8.68 -21.54
N SER A 82 -4.13 -8.12 -22.74
CA SER A 82 -2.82 -7.65 -23.22
C SER A 82 -2.24 -6.49 -22.40
N GLU A 83 -3.07 -5.75 -21.67
CA GLU A 83 -2.64 -4.61 -20.85
C GLU A 83 -1.99 -5.04 -19.53
N LEU A 84 -2.17 -6.29 -19.08
CA LEU A 84 -1.69 -6.73 -17.77
C LEU A 84 -0.16 -6.66 -17.66
N GLY A 85 0.58 -7.14 -18.67
CA GLY A 85 2.04 -7.08 -18.70
C GLY A 85 2.58 -5.65 -18.58
N PRO A 86 2.19 -4.72 -19.46
CA PRO A 86 2.59 -3.31 -19.37
C PRO A 86 2.24 -2.64 -18.03
N ILE A 87 1.10 -2.99 -17.42
CA ILE A 87 0.71 -2.45 -16.12
C ILE A 87 1.65 -2.94 -15.01
N LEU A 88 1.98 -4.23 -14.98
CA LEU A 88 2.90 -4.81 -14.00
C LEU A 88 4.32 -4.24 -14.13
N GLU A 89 4.82 -4.07 -15.37
CA GLU A 89 6.10 -3.42 -15.63
C GLU A 89 6.14 -1.97 -15.09
N HIS A 90 5.06 -1.21 -15.25
CA HIS A 90 4.95 0.13 -14.69
C HIS A 90 5.01 0.13 -13.16
N VAL A 91 4.36 -0.83 -12.48
CA VAL A 91 4.43 -0.95 -11.01
C VAL A 91 5.86 -1.24 -10.55
N GLU A 92 6.58 -2.12 -11.25
CA GLU A 92 7.98 -2.40 -10.92
C GLU A 92 8.88 -1.17 -11.06
N LEU A 93 8.65 -0.34 -12.08
CA LEU A 93 9.40 0.90 -12.26
C LEU A 93 9.17 1.89 -11.11
N ILE A 94 7.97 1.94 -10.54
CA ILE A 94 7.68 2.75 -9.36
C ILE A 94 8.39 2.18 -8.13
N ALA A 95 8.41 0.86 -7.97
CA ALA A 95 9.03 0.20 -6.82
C ALA A 95 10.57 0.31 -6.80
N ARG A 96 11.20 0.55 -7.95
CA ARG A 96 12.67 0.71 -8.11
C ARG A 96 13.17 2.14 -7.92
N ARG A 97 12.26 3.13 -7.85
CA ARG A 97 12.59 4.52 -7.50
C ARG A 97 12.68 4.69 -5.98
#